data_AF-G5LXQ7-F1
#
_entry.id   AF-G5LXQ7-F1
#
_cell.length_a   1.000
_cell.length_b   1.000
_cell.length_c   1.000
_cell.angle_alpha   90.00
_cell.angle_beta   90.00
_cell.angle_gamma   90.00
#
_symmetry.space_group_name_H-M   'P 1'
#
loop_
_entity.id
_entity.type
_entity.pdbx_description
1 polymer ?
#
loop_
_entity_poly.entity_id
_entity_poly.type
_entity_poly.pdbx_seq_one_letter_code
_entity_poly.pdbx_strand_id
1 'polypeptide(L)'
;MHTFRPYSLRHSDLLYEDIPLEIREQIILLIINTLGNCSSFYDMTLYCYHNSHSDEVYRRICKTLRKEYGLFTLYAHSTSYLDEMSNLLLKTDDKRKHIDTIELAFNYIDTYLRTYEVTLGLEPDKAISELNNIFHEHSLKYRYENGRIVRLRRIKRLKNICYYLYSPGEYGFVEYDLMEAYNRLMLNDFACVVRECHAAFRSVILRIHERKGIVYHEQDSLNTLMANLMARGVISAEYVHKFHFLSNVLESEI
;
A
#
# COMPACT_ATOMS: atom_id res chain seq x y z
N MET A 1 -11.81 -6.81 16.01
CA MET A 1 -11.11 -7.73 15.08
C MET A 1 -11.27 -7.20 13.66
N HIS A 2 -10.25 -6.55 13.09
CA HIS A 2 -10.25 -6.26 11.66
C HIS A 2 -10.17 -7.59 10.92
N THR A 3 -11.15 -7.90 10.07
CA THR A 3 -11.08 -9.01 9.13
C THR A 3 -9.90 -8.76 8.19
N PHE A 4 -8.86 -9.60 8.26
CA PHE A 4 -7.80 -9.59 7.26
C PHE A 4 -8.45 -9.78 5.90
N ARG A 5 -8.40 -8.76 5.05
CA ARG A 5 -8.78 -8.88 3.64
C ARG A 5 -7.48 -9.00 2.85
N PRO A 6 -7.20 -10.09 2.16
CA PRO A 6 -6.01 -10.22 1.32
C PRO A 6 -5.75 -8.97 0.45
N TYR A 7 -4.49 -8.60 0.27
CA TYR A 7 -4.08 -7.60 -0.71
C TYR A 7 -4.53 -7.99 -2.13
N SER A 8 -4.62 -9.28 -2.46
CA SER A 8 -5.24 -9.82 -3.69
C SER A 8 -6.67 -9.33 -3.93
N LEU A 9 -7.47 -9.15 -2.88
CA LEU A 9 -8.85 -8.66 -2.96
C LEU A 9 -8.94 -7.13 -2.96
N ARG A 10 -7.84 -6.43 -2.68
CA ARG A 10 -7.78 -4.97 -2.64
C ARG A 10 -7.30 -4.34 -3.95
N HIS A 11 -6.55 -5.08 -4.78
CA HIS A 11 -5.86 -4.52 -5.95
C HIS A 11 -5.98 -5.41 -7.22
N SER A 12 -6.01 -4.79 -8.40
CA SER A 12 -6.13 -5.49 -9.69
C SER A 12 -4.83 -6.18 -10.12
N ASP A 13 -4.94 -7.30 -10.85
CA ASP A 13 -3.83 -8.19 -11.29
C ASP A 13 -2.70 -7.47 -12.04
N LEU A 14 -3.03 -6.40 -12.74
CA LEU A 14 -2.09 -5.61 -13.55
C LEU A 14 -1.09 -4.79 -12.70
N LEU A 15 -1.21 -4.88 -11.37
CA LEU A 15 -0.51 -4.04 -10.41
C LEU A 15 0.36 -4.85 -9.44
N TYR A 16 0.89 -6.00 -9.84
CA TYR A 16 1.81 -6.79 -9.02
C TYR A 16 3.21 -6.80 -9.64
N GLU A 17 4.20 -6.32 -8.87
CA GLU A 17 5.60 -6.61 -9.16
C GLU A 17 5.92 -8.01 -8.68
N ASP A 18 6.67 -8.73 -9.52
CA ASP A 18 7.16 -10.05 -9.17
C ASP A 18 8.23 -9.92 -8.09
N ILE A 19 8.19 -10.80 -7.10
CA ILE A 19 9.25 -10.91 -6.11
C ILE A 19 10.15 -12.05 -6.60
N PRO A 20 11.40 -11.79 -7.00
CA PRO A 20 12.38 -12.82 -7.33
C PRO A 20 12.47 -13.92 -6.27
N LEU A 21 12.76 -15.15 -6.69
CA LEU A 21 12.81 -16.33 -5.82
C LEU A 21 13.78 -16.13 -4.64
N GLU A 22 14.94 -15.54 -4.90
CA GLU A 22 16.00 -15.29 -3.93
C GLU A 22 15.50 -14.38 -2.80
N ILE A 23 14.67 -13.39 -3.14
CA ILE A 23 14.07 -12.48 -2.16
C ILE A 23 13.00 -13.19 -1.34
N ARG A 24 12.23 -14.11 -1.96
CA ARG A 24 11.25 -14.91 -1.22
C ARG A 24 11.94 -15.79 -0.18
N GLU A 25 13.06 -16.41 -0.54
CA GLU A 25 13.89 -17.17 0.40
C GLU A 25 14.41 -16.30 1.54
N GLN A 26 14.93 -15.11 1.23
CA GLN A 26 15.40 -14.16 2.25
C GLN A 26 14.29 -13.73 3.22
N ILE A 27 13.09 -13.46 2.70
CA ILE A 27 11.94 -13.07 3.53
C ILE A 27 11.48 -14.25 4.42
N ILE A 28 11.50 -15.48 3.90
CA ILE A 28 11.19 -16.68 4.71
C ILE A 28 12.20 -16.81 5.85
N LEU A 29 13.50 -16.64 5.57
CA LEU A 29 14.54 -16.68 6.60
C LEU A 29 14.33 -15.58 7.65
N LEU A 30 13.97 -14.36 7.24
CA LEU A 30 13.65 -13.28 8.15
C LEU A 30 12.45 -13.63 9.06
N ILE A 31 11.40 -14.24 8.50
CA ILE A 31 10.24 -14.71 9.28
C ILE A 31 10.67 -15.78 10.28
N ILE A 32 11.48 -16.76 9.87
CA ILE A 32 12.00 -17.82 10.75
C ILE A 32 12.88 -17.22 11.87
N ASN A 33 13.75 -16.26 11.55
CA ASN A 33 14.59 -15.59 12.54
C ASN A 33 13.78 -14.74 13.54
N THR A 34 12.56 -14.33 13.18
CA THR A 34 11.69 -13.50 14.02
C THR A 34 10.73 -14.34 14.85
N LEU A 35 10.06 -15.32 14.22
CA LEU A 35 9.03 -16.15 14.85
C LEU A 35 9.56 -17.48 15.38
N GLY A 36 10.77 -17.89 15.00
CA GLY A 36 11.32 -19.22 15.30
C GLY A 36 10.82 -20.31 14.35
N ASN A 37 11.27 -21.54 14.61
CA ASN A 37 10.90 -22.73 13.85
C ASN A 37 9.48 -23.24 14.20
N CYS A 38 8.93 -24.08 13.32
CA CYS A 38 7.65 -24.76 13.52
C CYS A 38 7.86 -26.27 13.67
N SER A 39 7.19 -26.87 14.64
CA SER A 39 7.16 -28.32 14.83
C SER A 39 6.53 -29.00 13.61
N SER A 40 6.97 -30.21 13.28
CA SER A 40 6.34 -30.97 12.20
C SER A 40 4.93 -31.41 12.60
N PHE A 41 4.06 -31.65 11.62
CA PHE A 41 2.73 -32.22 11.87
C PHE A 41 2.82 -33.56 12.60
N TYR A 42 3.86 -34.35 12.33
CA TYR A 42 4.12 -35.58 13.05
C TYR A 42 4.44 -35.31 14.52
N ASP A 43 5.37 -34.40 14.81
CA ASP A 43 5.75 -34.06 16.19
C ASP A 43 4.56 -33.51 16.99
N MET A 44 3.67 -32.75 16.34
CA MET A 44 2.43 -32.25 16.95
C MET A 44 1.46 -33.34 17.39
N THR A 45 1.58 -34.58 16.87
CA THR A 45 0.77 -35.72 17.30
C THR A 45 1.34 -36.47 18.50
N LEU A 46 2.58 -36.19 18.89
CA LEU A 46 3.24 -36.87 20.00
C LEU A 46 2.67 -36.40 21.34
N TYR A 47 2.58 -37.31 22.30
CA TYR A 47 2.07 -37.01 23.65
C TYR A 47 2.87 -35.92 24.38
N CYS A 48 4.18 -35.84 24.10
CA CYS A 48 5.09 -34.84 24.68
C CYS A 48 5.07 -33.48 23.96
N TYR A 49 4.17 -33.30 22.99
CA TYR A 49 4.07 -32.04 22.27
C TYR A 49 3.55 -30.92 23.17
N HIS A 50 4.27 -29.81 23.18
CA HIS A 50 3.83 -28.56 23.79
C HIS A 50 3.69 -27.49 22.71
N ASN A 51 2.52 -26.87 22.64
CA ASN A 51 2.23 -25.86 21.63
C ASN A 51 3.11 -24.62 21.87
N SER A 52 4.04 -24.37 20.95
CA SER A 52 4.88 -23.17 20.98
C SER A 52 4.13 -21.96 20.42
N HIS A 53 4.55 -20.76 20.81
CA HIS A 53 4.02 -19.53 20.22
C HIS A 53 4.25 -19.47 18.71
N SER A 54 5.40 -19.96 18.24
CA SER A 54 5.74 -20.10 16.83
C SER A 54 4.71 -20.96 16.09
N ASP A 55 4.41 -22.15 16.61
CA ASP A 55 3.43 -23.07 16.02
C ASP A 55 2.03 -22.44 15.93
N GLU A 56 1.62 -21.71 16.97
CA GLU A 56 0.33 -21.04 17.01
C GLU A 56 0.26 -19.91 15.95
N VAL A 57 1.31 -19.12 15.78
CA VAL A 57 1.35 -18.06 14.77
C VAL A 57 1.30 -18.65 13.35
N TYR A 58 2.16 -19.63 13.03
CA TYR A 58 2.15 -20.25 11.70
C TYR A 58 0.81 -20.94 11.39
N ARG A 59 0.22 -21.61 12.40
CA ARG A 59 -1.13 -22.21 12.28
C ARG A 59 -2.18 -21.16 11.96
N ARG A 60 -2.16 -20.00 12.63
CA ARG A 60 -3.11 -18.91 12.38
C ARG A 60 -2.95 -18.29 10.99
N ILE A 61 -1.71 -18.08 10.55
CA ILE A 61 -1.41 -17.60 9.19
C ILE A 61 -2.00 -18.57 8.17
N CYS A 62 -1.65 -19.86 8.26
CA CYS A 62 -2.12 -20.87 7.31
C CYS A 62 -3.65 -20.98 7.31
N LYS A 63 -4.28 -21.03 8.49
CA LYS A 63 -5.74 -21.11 8.62
C LYS A 63 -6.44 -19.90 8.00
N THR A 64 -5.88 -18.71 8.17
CA THR A 64 -6.44 -17.47 7.60
C THR A 64 -6.34 -17.48 6.09
N LEU A 65 -5.16 -17.77 5.52
CA LEU A 65 -4.97 -17.85 4.06
C LEU A 65 -5.86 -18.93 3.43
N ARG A 66 -5.96 -20.11 4.04
CA ARG A 66 -6.83 -21.20 3.58
C ARG A 66 -8.29 -20.76 3.50
N LYS A 67 -8.78 -20.07 4.55
CA LYS A 67 -10.14 -19.57 4.61
C LYS A 67 -10.39 -18.53 3.51
N GLU A 68 -9.49 -17.56 3.35
CA GLU A 68 -9.64 -16.49 2.37
C GLU A 68 -9.56 -17.01 0.92
N TYR A 69 -8.75 -18.04 0.67
CA TYR A 69 -8.65 -18.67 -0.66
C TYR A 69 -9.64 -19.81 -0.90
N GLY A 70 -10.43 -20.21 0.10
CA GLY A 70 -11.33 -21.35 0.01
C GLY A 70 -10.62 -22.69 -0.20
N LEU A 71 -9.42 -22.85 0.36
CA LEU A 71 -8.57 -24.03 0.21
C LEU A 71 -8.54 -24.89 1.48
N PHE A 72 -8.44 -26.21 1.33
CA PHE A 72 -8.21 -27.13 2.45
C PHE A 72 -6.76 -27.11 2.94
N THR A 73 -5.82 -26.97 2.01
CA THR A 73 -4.38 -26.82 2.26
C THR A 73 -3.82 -25.77 1.29
N LEU A 74 -2.81 -25.01 1.70
CA LEU A 74 -2.15 -24.01 0.83
C LEU A 74 -1.20 -24.69 -0.15
N TYR A 75 -0.55 -25.76 0.29
CA TYR A 75 0.33 -26.58 -0.53
C TYR A 75 0.22 -28.05 -0.12
N ALA A 76 0.38 -28.95 -1.09
CA ALA A 76 0.29 -30.39 -0.84
C ALA A 76 1.59 -30.93 -0.23
N HIS A 77 1.48 -32.00 0.57
CA HIS A 77 2.62 -32.71 1.16
C HIS A 77 3.56 -31.89 2.06
N SER A 78 3.06 -30.79 2.64
CA SER A 78 3.83 -30.03 3.61
C SER A 78 3.97 -30.78 4.93
N THR A 79 5.14 -30.63 5.55
CA THR A 79 5.54 -31.32 6.78
C THR A 79 5.23 -30.52 8.05
N SER A 80 5.02 -29.20 7.92
CA SER A 80 4.65 -28.29 9.02
C SER A 80 3.86 -27.09 8.46
N TYR A 81 3.29 -26.25 9.34
CA TYR A 81 2.66 -24.99 8.91
C TYR A 81 3.68 -24.01 8.32
N LEU A 82 4.91 -23.97 8.85
CA LEU A 82 5.99 -23.18 8.27
C LEU A 82 6.35 -23.67 6.87
N ASP A 83 6.48 -24.98 6.68
CA ASP A 83 6.77 -25.58 5.37
C ASP A 83 5.64 -25.29 4.38
N GLU A 84 4.38 -25.38 4.80
CA GLU A 84 3.23 -25.05 3.96
C GLU A 84 3.22 -23.58 3.52
N MET A 85 3.45 -22.65 4.45
CA MET A 85 3.58 -21.23 4.14
C MET A 85 4.79 -20.94 3.22
N SER A 86 5.92 -21.60 3.48
CA SER A 86 7.16 -21.42 2.71
C SER A 86 7.01 -21.95 1.28
N ASN A 87 6.39 -23.12 1.11
CA ASN A 87 6.09 -23.67 -0.21
C ASN A 87 5.11 -22.78 -0.98
N LEU A 88 4.15 -22.14 -0.31
CA LEU A 88 3.26 -21.18 -0.96
C LEU A 88 4.05 -19.99 -1.54
N LEU A 89 5.06 -19.48 -0.82
CA LEU A 89 5.93 -18.41 -1.30
C LEU A 89 6.89 -18.86 -2.41
N LEU A 90 7.51 -20.03 -2.28
CA LEU A 90 8.58 -20.48 -3.18
C LEU A 90 8.06 -21.10 -4.47
N LYS A 91 6.96 -21.87 -4.41
CA LYS A 91 6.53 -22.76 -5.51
C LYS A 91 5.31 -22.28 -6.28
N THR A 92 4.69 -21.19 -5.85
CA THR A 92 3.53 -20.62 -6.55
C THR A 92 3.97 -19.54 -7.52
N ASP A 93 3.30 -19.44 -8.67
CA ASP A 93 3.50 -18.35 -9.63
C ASP A 93 2.59 -17.14 -9.35
N ASP A 94 1.67 -17.29 -8.41
CA ASP A 94 0.67 -16.28 -8.06
C ASP A 94 1.30 -15.19 -7.18
N LYS A 95 1.68 -14.11 -7.84
CA LYS A 95 2.28 -12.90 -7.24
C LYS A 95 1.45 -12.33 -6.11
N ARG A 96 0.12 -12.48 -6.15
CA ARG A 96 -0.77 -11.93 -5.13
C ARG A 96 -0.64 -12.71 -3.83
N LYS A 97 -0.58 -14.05 -3.94
CA LYS A 97 -0.40 -14.93 -2.78
C LYS A 97 0.92 -14.65 -2.08
N HIS A 98 1.98 -14.29 -2.81
CA HIS A 98 3.24 -13.90 -2.18
C HIS A 98 3.07 -12.67 -1.29
N ILE A 99 2.48 -11.59 -1.82
CA ILE A 99 2.26 -10.36 -1.05
C ILE A 99 1.31 -10.61 0.13
N ASP A 100 0.24 -11.36 -0.08
CA ASP A 100 -0.74 -11.69 0.97
C ASP A 100 -0.10 -12.47 2.12
N THR A 101 0.75 -13.45 1.80
CA THR A 101 1.47 -14.23 2.81
C THR A 101 2.46 -13.38 3.59
N ILE A 102 3.23 -12.52 2.91
CA ILE A 102 4.20 -11.63 3.57
C ILE A 102 3.46 -10.61 4.45
N GLU A 103 2.41 -9.96 3.93
CA GLU A 103 1.63 -8.97 4.69
C GLU A 103 1.04 -9.59 5.95
N LEU A 104 0.44 -10.78 5.84
CA LEU A 104 -0.18 -11.46 6.97
C LEU A 104 0.86 -11.89 8.00
N ALA A 105 2.00 -12.44 7.56
CA ALA A 105 3.07 -12.85 8.47
C ALA A 105 3.60 -11.65 9.28
N PHE A 106 3.86 -10.52 8.63
CA PHE A 106 4.33 -9.32 9.30
C PHE A 106 3.26 -8.65 10.15
N ASN A 107 1.98 -8.79 9.81
CA ASN A 107 0.89 -8.36 10.68
C ASN A 107 0.86 -9.15 11.99
N TYR A 108 1.06 -10.47 11.95
CA TYR A 108 1.19 -11.26 13.16
C TYR A 108 2.48 -10.94 13.94
N ILE A 109 3.60 -10.70 13.27
CA ILE A 109 4.84 -10.24 13.94
C ILE A 109 4.58 -8.92 14.68
N ASP A 110 3.92 -7.96 14.04
CA ASP A 110 3.66 -6.65 14.62
C ASP A 110 2.60 -6.69 15.75
N THR A 111 1.57 -7.52 15.63
CA THR A 111 0.47 -7.55 16.60
C THR A 111 0.65 -8.61 17.69
N TYR A 112 0.94 -9.86 17.32
CA TYR A 112 0.97 -10.99 18.25
C TYR A 112 2.17 -10.91 19.19
N LEU A 113 3.38 -10.67 18.68
CA LEU A 113 4.57 -10.59 19.53
C LEU A 113 4.49 -9.42 20.52
N ARG A 114 3.91 -8.28 20.11
CA ARG A 114 3.68 -7.14 21.01
C ARG A 114 2.60 -7.43 22.06
N THR A 115 1.53 -8.13 21.69
CA THR A 115 0.40 -8.40 22.60
C THR A 115 0.78 -9.39 23.69
N TYR A 116 1.60 -10.39 23.35
CA TYR A 116 1.97 -11.45 24.29
C TYR A 116 3.36 -11.24 24.92
N GLU A 117 4.02 -10.11 24.64
CA GLU A 117 5.40 -9.78 25.08
C GLU A 117 6.39 -10.94 24.87
N VAL A 118 6.21 -11.70 23.78
CA VAL A 118 7.05 -12.86 23.48
C VAL A 118 8.17 -12.43 22.55
N THR A 119 9.41 -12.49 23.04
CA THR A 119 10.61 -12.37 22.21
C THR A 119 11.08 -13.77 21.81
N LEU A 120 10.69 -14.20 20.61
CA LEU A 120 11.11 -15.49 20.03
C LEU A 120 12.46 -15.39 19.31
N GLY A 121 12.79 -14.20 18.80
CA GLY A 121 14.01 -13.92 18.05
C GLY A 121 14.22 -12.42 17.88
N LEU A 122 14.22 -11.95 16.63
CA LEU A 122 14.29 -10.51 16.32
C LEU A 122 13.08 -9.74 16.88
N GLU A 123 13.33 -8.50 17.31
CA GLU A 123 12.25 -7.59 17.73
C GLU A 123 11.34 -7.25 16.53
N PRO A 124 10.02 -7.09 16.73
CA PRO A 124 9.08 -6.79 15.65
C PRO A 124 9.49 -5.57 14.80
N ASP A 125 9.93 -4.50 15.45
CA ASP A 125 10.37 -3.26 14.77
C ASP A 125 11.60 -3.47 13.90
N LYS A 126 12.54 -4.31 14.36
CA LYS A 126 13.74 -4.68 13.60
C LYS A 126 13.37 -5.53 12.40
N ALA A 127 12.51 -6.53 12.59
CA ALA A 127 12.03 -7.37 11.49
C ALA A 127 11.31 -6.55 10.41
N ILE A 128 10.42 -5.64 10.80
CA ILE A 128 9.71 -4.74 9.86
C ILE A 128 10.70 -3.83 9.11
N SER A 129 11.69 -3.28 9.83
CA SER A 129 12.73 -2.45 9.22
C SER A 129 13.56 -3.24 8.21
N GLU A 130 13.91 -4.49 8.53
CA GLU A 130 14.66 -5.38 7.65
C GLU A 130 13.84 -5.77 6.41
N LEU A 131 12.56 -6.08 6.54
CA LEU A 131 11.67 -6.30 5.39
C LEU A 131 11.64 -5.08 4.45
N ASN A 132 11.51 -3.89 5.02
CA ASN A 132 11.51 -2.65 4.25
C ASN A 132 12.85 -2.38 3.57
N ASN A 133 13.97 -2.74 4.22
CA ASN A 133 15.29 -2.67 3.62
C ASN A 133 15.44 -3.67 2.46
N ILE A 134 14.97 -4.91 2.61
CA ILE A 134 14.95 -5.91 1.53
C ILE A 134 14.17 -5.37 0.33
N PHE A 135 12.98 -4.81 0.55
CA PHE A 135 12.22 -4.19 -0.54
C PHE A 135 12.98 -3.03 -1.20
N HIS A 136 13.63 -2.19 -0.41
CA HIS A 136 14.38 -1.04 -0.91
C HIS A 136 15.63 -1.45 -1.71
N GLU A 137 16.47 -2.34 -1.17
CA GLU A 137 17.71 -2.81 -1.78
C GLU A 137 17.46 -3.51 -3.12
N HIS A 138 16.38 -4.30 -3.18
CA HIS A 138 15.98 -4.99 -4.41
C HIS A 138 15.10 -4.13 -5.33
N SER A 139 14.97 -2.83 -5.06
CA SER A 139 14.16 -1.89 -5.86
C SER A 139 12.70 -2.33 -6.06
N LEU A 140 12.17 -3.11 -5.13
CA LEU A 140 10.77 -3.51 -5.09
C LEU A 140 9.93 -2.31 -4.64
N LYS A 141 8.85 -2.03 -5.36
CA LYS A 141 7.98 -0.88 -5.05
C LYS A 141 7.00 -1.19 -3.93
N TYR A 142 7.45 -1.82 -2.86
CA TYR A 142 6.63 -2.15 -1.69
C TYR A 142 7.24 -1.57 -0.42
N ARG A 143 6.37 -1.27 0.54
CA ARG A 143 6.73 -0.90 1.91
C ARG A 143 5.68 -1.47 2.85
N TYR A 144 6.11 -2.03 3.96
CA TYR A 144 5.23 -2.39 5.07
C TYR A 144 5.09 -1.21 6.01
N GLU A 145 3.86 -0.75 6.23
CA GLU A 145 3.52 0.39 7.08
C GLU A 145 2.11 0.21 7.67
N ASN A 146 1.94 0.54 8.96
CA ASN A 146 0.65 0.48 9.67
C ASN A 146 -0.10 -0.86 9.53
N GLY A 147 0.61 -1.98 9.66
CA GLY A 147 0.01 -3.32 9.62
C GLY A 147 -0.29 -3.85 8.22
N ARG A 148 0.16 -3.18 7.15
CA ARG A 148 -0.17 -3.50 5.75
C ARG A 148 1.00 -3.26 4.81
N ILE A 149 1.03 -3.98 3.68
CA ILE A 149 1.94 -3.70 2.58
C ILE A 149 1.31 -2.65 1.67
N VAL A 150 1.99 -1.53 1.52
CA VAL A 150 1.66 -0.41 0.65
C VAL A 150 2.57 -0.46 -0.57
N ARG A 151 1.98 -0.32 -1.76
CA ARG A 151 2.76 -0.22 -3.01
C ARG A 151 3.19 1.24 -3.24
N LEU A 152 4.49 1.46 -3.29
CA LEU A 152 5.12 2.72 -3.65
C LEU A 152 5.04 2.94 -5.16
N ARG A 153 3.86 3.30 -5.70
CA ARG A 153 3.81 3.77 -7.09
C ARG A 153 4.57 5.09 -7.18
N ARG A 154 5.75 5.08 -7.81
CA ARG A 154 6.15 6.25 -8.60
C ARG A 154 5.18 6.34 -9.77
N ILE A 155 4.12 7.13 -9.64
CA ILE A 155 3.31 7.48 -10.80
C ILE A 155 4.27 8.18 -11.78
N LYS A 156 4.68 7.52 -12.86
CA LYS A 156 5.49 8.15 -13.93
C LYS A 156 4.81 9.43 -14.47
N ARG A 157 3.48 9.51 -14.41
CA ARG A 157 2.71 10.74 -14.70
C ARG A 157 2.87 11.85 -13.66
N LEU A 158 3.08 11.55 -12.37
CA LEU A 158 3.47 12.57 -11.39
C LEU A 158 4.87 13.07 -11.70
N LYS A 159 5.80 12.27 -12.23
CA LYS A 159 7.11 12.81 -12.66
C LYS A 159 6.97 13.87 -13.76
N ASN A 160 6.00 13.72 -14.66
CA ASN A 160 5.69 14.75 -15.67
C ASN A 160 4.96 15.95 -15.04
N ILE A 161 4.00 15.73 -14.15
CA ILE A 161 3.31 16.81 -13.41
C ILE A 161 4.31 17.59 -12.54
N CYS A 162 5.15 16.90 -11.77
CA CYS A 162 6.30 17.44 -11.06
C CYS A 162 7.24 18.15 -12.02
N TYR A 163 7.57 17.66 -13.21
CA TYR A 163 8.41 18.40 -14.18
C TYR A 163 7.77 19.72 -14.63
N TYR A 164 6.44 19.77 -14.80
CA TYR A 164 5.71 21.02 -15.09
C TYR A 164 5.54 21.95 -13.87
N LEU A 165 5.58 21.40 -12.65
CA LEU A 165 5.45 22.14 -11.38
C LEU A 165 6.80 22.48 -10.72
N TYR A 166 7.89 21.81 -11.09
CA TYR A 166 9.29 22.03 -10.70
C TYR A 166 9.89 23.19 -11.52
N SER A 167 9.22 24.34 -11.49
CA SER A 167 10.00 25.57 -11.38
C SER A 167 10.26 25.72 -9.88
N PRO A 168 11.50 25.56 -9.41
CA PRO A 168 11.82 25.60 -7.97
C PRO A 168 11.39 26.96 -7.41
N GLY A 169 10.28 26.97 -6.66
CA GLY A 169 9.80 28.13 -5.90
C GLY A 169 8.30 28.38 -5.89
N GLU A 170 7.56 28.15 -6.99
CA GLU A 170 6.20 28.73 -7.13
C GLU A 170 5.03 27.81 -6.78
N TYR A 171 5.13 26.51 -7.08
CA TYR A 171 4.04 25.53 -6.92
C TYR A 171 4.45 24.34 -6.03
N GLY A 172 5.48 24.48 -5.20
CA GLY A 172 5.98 23.40 -4.32
C GLY A 172 4.92 22.86 -3.35
N PHE A 173 3.91 23.67 -3.00
CA PHE A 173 2.79 23.23 -2.15
C PHE A 173 1.92 22.15 -2.80
N VAL A 174 1.81 22.14 -4.13
CA VAL A 174 0.99 21.18 -4.88
C VAL A 174 1.54 19.76 -4.75
N GLU A 175 2.85 19.61 -4.59
CA GLU A 175 3.48 18.31 -4.37
C GLU A 175 3.03 17.69 -3.05
N TYR A 176 3.01 18.50 -1.97
CA TYR A 176 2.57 18.06 -0.66
C TYR A 176 1.08 17.65 -0.68
N ASP A 177 0.21 18.49 -1.23
CA ASP A 177 -1.24 18.26 -1.27
C ASP A 177 -1.61 17.02 -2.12
N LEU A 178 -0.92 16.81 -3.25
CA LEU A 178 -1.14 15.61 -4.09
C LEU A 178 -0.61 14.33 -3.43
N MET A 179 0.46 14.41 -2.65
CA MET A 179 0.99 13.27 -1.89
C MET A 179 0.05 12.89 -0.74
N GLU A 180 -0.55 13.88 -0.05
CA GLU A 180 -1.59 13.68 0.97
C GLU A 180 -2.82 13.00 0.37
N ALA A 181 -3.35 13.51 -0.76
CA ALA A 181 -4.47 12.92 -1.48
C ALA A 181 -4.17 11.47 -1.88
N TYR A 182 -2.94 11.17 -2.31
CA TYR A 182 -2.52 9.82 -2.65
C TYR A 182 -2.47 8.90 -1.42
N ASN A 183 -1.95 9.37 -0.29
CA ASN A 183 -1.93 8.58 0.94
C ASN A 183 -3.35 8.19 1.38
N ARG A 184 -4.31 9.12 1.25
CA ARG A 184 -5.73 8.85 1.54
C ARG A 184 -6.37 7.89 0.54
N LEU A 185 -5.94 7.91 -0.72
CA LEU A 185 -6.35 6.92 -1.73
C LEU A 185 -5.90 5.51 -1.33
N MET A 186 -4.70 5.37 -0.77
CA MET A 186 -4.20 4.09 -0.27
C MET A 186 -4.98 3.56 0.93
N LEU A 187 -5.70 4.43 1.65
CA LEU A 187 -6.56 4.07 2.78
C LEU A 187 -8.02 3.78 2.37
N ASN A 188 -8.34 3.80 1.06
CA ASN A 188 -9.70 3.69 0.50
C ASN A 188 -10.66 4.79 1.00
N ASP A 189 -10.14 5.95 1.41
CA ASP A 189 -10.95 7.09 1.82
C ASP A 189 -11.23 8.00 0.61
N PHE A 190 -12.08 7.51 -0.29
CA PHE A 190 -12.36 8.18 -1.57
C PHE A 190 -12.96 9.59 -1.38
N ALA A 191 -13.80 9.78 -0.37
CA ALA A 191 -14.40 11.09 -0.07
C ALA A 191 -13.33 12.13 0.30
N CYS A 192 -12.37 11.76 1.15
CA CYS A 192 -11.27 12.68 1.46
C CYS A 192 -10.33 12.88 0.26
N VAL A 193 -10.10 11.86 -0.58
CA VAL A 193 -9.26 12.00 -1.79
C VAL A 193 -9.82 13.08 -2.72
N VAL A 194 -11.13 13.08 -2.97
CA VAL A 194 -11.78 14.08 -3.82
C VAL A 194 -11.57 15.47 -3.22
N ARG A 195 -11.79 15.63 -1.91
CA ARG A 195 -11.62 16.90 -1.21
C ARG A 195 -10.19 17.43 -1.31
N GLU A 196 -9.19 16.58 -1.07
CA GLU A 196 -7.78 16.99 -1.18
C GLU A 196 -7.40 17.32 -2.63
N CYS A 197 -7.89 16.56 -3.62
CA CYS A 197 -7.68 16.87 -5.04
C CYS A 197 -8.30 18.22 -5.43
N HIS A 198 -9.50 18.50 -4.95
CA HIS A 198 -10.17 19.78 -5.17
C HIS A 198 -9.41 20.94 -4.52
N ALA A 199 -8.94 20.77 -3.28
CA ALA A 199 -8.13 21.78 -2.59
C ALA A 199 -6.84 22.09 -3.36
N ALA A 200 -6.09 21.05 -3.75
CA ALA A 200 -4.86 21.20 -4.54
C ALA A 200 -5.11 21.93 -5.86
N PHE A 201 -6.17 21.55 -6.57
CA PHE A 201 -6.53 22.14 -7.85
C PHE A 201 -6.98 23.60 -7.71
N ARG A 202 -7.74 23.93 -6.66
CA ARG A 202 -8.11 25.31 -6.32
C ARG A 202 -6.88 26.17 -6.04
N SER A 203 -5.95 25.69 -5.20
CA SER A 203 -4.73 26.43 -4.85
C SER A 203 -3.87 26.76 -6.09
N VAL A 204 -3.79 25.86 -7.07
CA VAL A 204 -3.12 26.13 -8.35
C VAL A 204 -3.80 27.26 -9.11
N ILE A 205 -5.13 27.23 -9.23
CA ILE A 205 -5.90 28.26 -9.95
C ILE A 205 -5.74 29.63 -9.31
N LEU A 206 -5.82 29.70 -7.98
CA LEU A 206 -5.64 30.95 -7.24
C LEU A 206 -4.24 31.53 -7.49
N ARG A 207 -3.21 30.69 -7.46
CA ARG A 207 -1.83 31.12 -7.74
C ARG A 207 -1.65 31.65 -9.16
N ILE A 208 -2.35 31.07 -10.14
CA ILE A 208 -2.36 31.59 -11.52
C ILE A 208 -3.04 32.97 -11.58
N HIS A 209 -4.14 33.18 -10.85
CA HIS A 209 -4.81 34.48 -10.77
C HIS A 209 -3.92 35.54 -10.13
N GLU A 210 -3.27 35.23 -9.01
CA GLU A 210 -2.30 36.12 -8.36
C GLU A 210 -1.19 36.53 -9.32
N ARG A 211 -0.60 35.56 -10.04
CA ARG A 211 0.49 35.82 -10.99
C ARG A 211 0.05 36.67 -12.19
N LYS A 212 -1.19 36.51 -12.64
CA LYS A 212 -1.74 37.26 -13.78
C LYS A 212 -2.41 38.57 -13.36
N GLY A 213 -2.41 38.90 -12.06
CA GLY A 213 -3.09 40.09 -11.52
C GLY A 213 -4.59 40.07 -11.80
N ILE A 214 -5.21 38.90 -11.83
CA ILE A 214 -6.64 38.74 -12.07
C ILE A 214 -7.33 38.83 -10.72
N VAL A 215 -8.27 39.77 -10.59
CA VAL A 215 -9.08 39.91 -9.37
C VAL A 215 -9.98 38.69 -9.24
N TYR A 216 -9.94 38.05 -8.07
CA TYR A 216 -10.83 36.95 -7.68
C TYR A 216 -11.31 37.18 -6.25
N HIS A 217 -12.41 36.53 -5.87
CA HIS A 217 -12.86 36.46 -4.49
C HIS A 217 -12.53 35.08 -3.91
N GLU A 218 -12.14 35.03 -2.63
CA GLU A 218 -11.79 33.77 -1.96
C GLU A 218 -12.96 32.77 -1.89
N GLN A 219 -14.21 33.25 -2.00
CA GLN A 219 -15.42 32.44 -2.01
C GLN A 219 -15.88 32.01 -3.41
N ASP A 220 -15.19 32.44 -4.48
CA ASP A 220 -15.59 32.09 -5.84
C ASP A 220 -15.51 30.57 -6.06
N SER A 221 -16.54 29.98 -6.67
CA SER A 221 -16.53 28.58 -7.10
C SER A 221 -15.38 28.28 -8.06
N LEU A 222 -14.99 27.02 -8.17
CA LEU A 222 -13.94 26.59 -9.09
C LEU A 222 -14.32 26.90 -10.54
N ASN A 223 -15.60 26.75 -10.86
CA ASN A 223 -16.19 27.07 -12.16
C ASN A 223 -16.09 28.57 -12.49
N THR A 224 -16.35 29.47 -11.54
CA THR A 224 -16.20 30.92 -11.74
C THR A 224 -14.75 31.34 -11.91
N LEU A 225 -13.83 30.77 -11.11
CA LEU A 225 -12.39 31.02 -11.28
C LEU A 225 -11.90 30.52 -12.64
N MET A 226 -12.37 29.36 -13.10
CA MET A 226 -12.01 28.82 -14.41
C MET A 226 -12.56 29.69 -15.56
N ALA A 227 -13.81 30.15 -15.46
CA ALA A 227 -14.42 31.03 -16.45
C ALA A 227 -13.62 32.34 -16.62
N ASN A 228 -13.12 32.92 -15.52
CA ASN A 228 -12.26 34.11 -15.55
C ASN A 228 -10.94 33.87 -16.31
N LEU A 229 -10.32 32.70 -16.14
CA LEU A 229 -9.10 32.32 -16.87
C LEU A 229 -9.36 32.09 -18.37
N MET A 230 -10.51 31.51 -18.72
CA MET A 230 -10.93 31.30 -20.10
C MET A 230 -11.25 32.61 -20.81
N ALA A 231 -11.98 33.51 -20.16
CA ALA A 231 -12.36 34.82 -20.72
C ALA A 231 -11.13 35.69 -21.07
N ARG A 232 -10.03 35.56 -20.31
CA ARG A 232 -8.77 36.27 -20.56
C ARG A 232 -7.81 35.54 -21.52
N GLY A 233 -8.21 34.40 -22.08
CA GLY A 233 -7.41 33.64 -23.04
C GLY A 233 -6.16 32.98 -22.44
N VAL A 234 -6.11 32.80 -21.11
CA VAL A 234 -4.99 32.11 -20.43
C VAL A 234 -5.03 30.62 -20.72
N ILE A 235 -6.23 30.06 -20.89
CA ILE A 235 -6.47 28.66 -21.26
C ILE A 235 -6.90 28.63 -22.72
N SER A 236 -6.21 27.80 -23.53
CA SER A 236 -6.59 27.59 -24.93
C SER A 236 -7.97 26.94 -25.03
N ALA A 237 -8.76 27.37 -26.04
CA ALA A 237 -10.12 26.89 -26.30
C ALA A 237 -10.22 25.34 -26.39
N GLU A 238 -9.15 24.68 -26.83
CA GLU A 238 -9.06 23.21 -26.95
C GLU A 238 -9.18 22.46 -25.61
N TYR A 239 -8.82 23.11 -24.50
CA TYR A 239 -8.82 22.50 -23.17
C TYR A 239 -10.05 22.86 -22.33
N VAL A 240 -10.90 23.77 -22.82
CA VAL A 240 -12.08 24.29 -22.09
C VAL A 240 -13.00 23.16 -21.63
N HIS A 241 -13.35 22.25 -22.54
CA HIS A 241 -14.24 21.12 -22.22
C HIS A 241 -13.64 20.15 -21.19
N LYS A 242 -12.31 19.95 -21.20
CA LYS A 242 -11.62 19.07 -20.24
C LYS A 242 -11.60 19.67 -18.85
N PHE A 243 -11.32 20.97 -18.74
CA PHE A 243 -11.31 21.67 -17.46
C PHE A 243 -12.71 21.80 -16.86
N HIS A 244 -13.73 22.09 -17.68
CA HIS A 244 -15.10 22.17 -17.19
C HIS A 244 -15.62 20.81 -16.68
N PHE A 245 -15.29 19.71 -17.37
CA PHE A 245 -15.59 18.37 -16.88
C PHE A 245 -14.92 18.10 -15.53
N LEU A 246 -13.63 18.43 -15.41
CA LEU A 246 -12.87 18.23 -14.18
C LEU A 246 -13.44 19.03 -13.00
N SER A 247 -13.79 20.30 -13.21
CA SER A 247 -14.40 21.15 -12.20
C SER A 247 -15.72 20.58 -11.70
N ASN A 248 -16.58 20.13 -12.61
CA ASN A 248 -17.87 19.55 -12.24
C ASN A 248 -17.72 18.26 -11.44
N VAL A 249 -16.77 17.40 -11.80
CA VAL A 249 -16.50 16.15 -11.05
C VAL A 249 -16.02 16.46 -9.64
N LEU A 250 -15.09 17.41 -9.49
CA LEU A 250 -14.53 17.76 -8.19
C LEU A 250 -15.54 18.50 -7.29
N GLU A 251 -16.44 19.31 -7.86
CA GLU A 251 -17.50 19.99 -7.10
C GLU A 251 -18.70 19.08 -6.79
N SER A 252 -18.96 18.04 -7.59
CA SER A 252 -20.13 17.16 -7.39
C SER A 252 -20.01 16.20 -6.20
N GLU A 253 -18.80 15.98 -5.72
CA GLU A 253 -18.47 14.99 -4.68
C GLU A 253 -17.99 15.63 -3.37
N ILE A 254 -18.20 16.95 -3.21
CA ILE A 254 -17.93 17.75 -2.01
C ILE A 254 -19.25 18.33 -1.49
#